data_AF-A0A9D7WWB9-F1
#
_entry.id   AF-A0A9D7WWB9-F1
#
_cell.length_a   1.000
_cell.length_b   1.000
_cell.length_c   1.000
_cell.angle_alpha   90.00
_cell.angle_beta   90.00
_cell.angle_gamma   90.00
#
_symmetry.space_group_name_H-M   'P 1'
#
loop_
_entity.id
_entity.type
_entity.pdbx_description
1 polymer ?
#
loop_
_entity_poly.entity_id
_entity_poly.type
_entity_poly.pdbx_seq_one_letter_code
_entity_poly.pdbx_strand_id
1 'polypeptide(L)' 'MLARRLSDKIIAAHQTACEENHKVIANLLLEALEVDLSKIDGAGSDKREWSKEMESAFALHEKVFGSIKLEG' A
#
# COMPACT_ATOMS: atom_id res chain seq x y z
N MET A 1 -17.29 15.06 7.11
CA MET A 1 -16.07 14.52 7.76
C MET A 1 -15.50 13.50 6.79
N LEU A 2 -14.33 13.75 6.19
CA LEU A 2 -13.62 12.74 5.40
C LEU A 2 -13.23 11.62 6.38
N ALA A 3 -13.98 10.52 6.36
CA ALA A 3 -13.59 9.32 7.07
C ALA A 3 -12.22 8.92 6.50
N ARG A 4 -11.16 9.09 7.31
CA ARG A 4 -9.80 8.65 6.93
C ARG A 4 -9.91 7.20 6.47
N ARG A 5 -9.65 6.95 5.19
CA ARG A 5 -9.80 5.63 4.59
C ARG A 5 -8.81 4.69 5.30
N LEU A 6 -9.14 3.40 5.34
CA LEU A 6 -8.23 2.42 5.92
C LEU A 6 -6.87 2.46 5.20
N SER A 7 -6.89 2.67 3.88
CA SER A 7 -5.73 2.91 3.04
C SER A 7 -4.79 4.02 3.53
N ASP A 8 -5.30 5.18 3.98
CA ASP A 8 -4.46 6.28 4.49
C ASP A 8 -3.61 5.84 5.70
N LYS A 9 -4.21 5.03 6.59
CA LYS A 9 -3.53 4.52 7.78
C LYS A 9 -2.48 3.47 7.42
N ILE A 10 -2.78 2.64 6.42
CA ILE A 10 -1.85 1.61 5.93
C ILE A 10 -0.65 2.27 5.26
N ILE A 11 -0.84 3.31 4.45
CA ILE A 11 0.24 4.07 3.81
C ILE A 11 1.16 4.71 4.87
N ALA A 12 0.59 5.36 5.89
CA ALA A 12 1.38 5.95 6.96
C ALA A 12 2.20 4.91 7.73
N ALA A 13 1.58 3.76 8.08
CA ALA A 13 2.28 2.67 8.77
C ALA A 13 3.37 2.05 7.88
N HIS A 14 3.12 1.93 6.57
CA HIS A 14 4.08 1.39 5.61
C HIS A 14 5.32 2.28 5.50
N GLN A 15 5.12 3.60 5.47
CA GLN A 15 6.21 4.56 5.46
C GLN A 15 7.08 4.40 6.71
N THR A 16 6.48 4.32 7.90
CA THR A 16 7.23 4.08 9.14
C THR A 16 7.98 2.75 9.10
N ALA A 17 7.37 1.67 8.61
CA ALA A 17 8.04 0.38 8.46
C ALA A 17 9.22 0.44 7.47
N CYS A 18 9.13 1.26 6.42
CA CYS A 18 10.23 1.53 5.51
C CYS A 18 11.38 2.28 6.19
N GLU A 19 11.04 3.32 6.97
CA GLU A 19 12.03 4.12 7.73
C GLU A 19 12.74 3.29 8.80
N GLU A 20 12.03 2.39 9.47
CA GLU A 20 12.59 1.46 10.47
C GLU A 20 13.24 0.21 9.85
N ASN A 21 13.28 0.10 8.52
CA ASN A 21 13.82 -1.05 7.78
C ASN A 21 13.14 -2.41 8.12
N HIS A 22 11.90 -2.37 8.57
CA HIS A 22 11.10 -3.53 8.93
C HIS A 22 10.43 -4.16 7.69
N LYS A 23 11.22 -4.83 6.85
CA LYS A 23 10.78 -5.40 5.56
C LYS A 23 9.52 -6.25 5.65
N VAL A 24 9.44 -7.16 6.62
CA VAL A 24 8.28 -8.07 6.78
C VAL A 24 7.00 -7.27 7.07
N ILE A 25 7.09 -6.25 7.93
CA ILE A 25 5.95 -5.40 8.26
C ILE A 25 5.56 -4.56 7.05
N ALA A 26 6.54 -4.00 6.34
CA ALA A 26 6.29 -3.22 5.12
C ALA A 26 5.62 -4.06 4.02
N ASN A 27 6.00 -5.34 3.85
CA ASN A 27 5.33 -6.26 2.91
C ASN A 27 3.88 -6.49 3.31
N LEU A 28 3.62 -6.87 4.57
CA LEU A 28 2.27 -7.16 5.05
C LEU A 28 1.33 -5.95 4.95
N LEU A 29 1.86 -4.75 5.18
CA LEU A 29 1.11 -3.50 5.02
C LEU A 29 0.82 -3.21 3.55
N LEU A 30 1.76 -3.52 2.64
CA LEU A 30 1.53 -3.37 1.21
C LEU A 30 0.45 -4.33 0.70
N GLU A 31 0.51 -5.61 1.09
CA GLU A 31 -0.52 -6.60 0.75
C GLU A 31 -1.90 -6.22 1.32
N ALA A 32 -1.95 -5.71 2.56
CA ALA A 32 -3.18 -5.24 3.17
C ALA A 32 -3.79 -4.05 2.39
N LEU A 33 -2.94 -3.17 1.84
CA LEU A 33 -3.37 -2.06 0.98
C LEU A 33 -4.00 -2.59 -0.32
N GLU A 34 -3.38 -3.58 -0.96
CA GLU A 34 -3.91 -4.22 -2.18
C GLU A 34 -5.26 -4.89 -1.95
N VAL A 35 -5.43 -5.57 -0.81
CA VAL A 35 -6.68 -6.26 -0.45
C VAL A 35 -7.80 -5.26 -0.14
N ASP A 36 -7.52 -4.18 0.59
CA ASP A 36 -8.51 -3.14 0.89
C ASP A 36 -9.06 -2.52 -0.40
N LEU A 37 -8.20 -2.32 -1.40
CA LEU A 37 -8.55 -1.74 -2.68
C LEU A 37 -9.23 -2.74 -3.63
N SER A 38 -8.83 -4.02 -3.59
CA SER A 38 -9.51 -5.07 -4.36
C SER A 38 -10.98 -5.23 -3.94
N LYS A 39 -11.33 -4.90 -2.69
CA LYS A 39 -12.73 -4.88 -2.23
C LYS A 39 -13.55 -3.75 -2.85
N ILE A 40 -12.91 -2.70 -3.36
CA ILE A 40 -13.57 -1.56 -4.03
C ILE A 40 -13.95 -1.93 -5.48
N ASP A 41 -13.25 -2.87 -6.11
CA ASP A 41 -13.47 -3.27 -7.52
C ASP A 41 -14.80 -4.04 -7.76
N GLY A 42 -15.47 -4.51 -6.69
CA GLY A 42 -16.75 -5.24 -6.78
C GLY A 42 -17.98 -4.38 -7.11
N ALA A 43 -17.87 -3.05 -7.05
CA ALA A 43 -18.93 -2.12 -7.44
C ALA A 43 -18.42 -1.24 -8.57
N GLY A 44 -18.77 -1.60 -9.81
CA GLY A 44 -18.30 -0.93 -11.02
C GLY A 44 -18.36 0.60 -10.92
N SER A 45 -17.24 1.23 -11.31
CA SER A 45 -16.93 2.67 -11.26
C SER A 45 -16.07 3.06 -10.05
N ASP A 46 -14.76 2.84 -10.13
CA ASP A 46 -13.80 3.94 -10.35
C ASP A 46 -12.37 3.36 -10.38
N LYS A 47 -11.78 3.23 -11.58
CA LYS A 47 -10.31 3.12 -11.72
C LYS A 47 -9.60 4.46 -11.40
N ARG A 48 -10.35 5.44 -10.87
CA ARG A 48 -9.86 6.68 -10.24
C ARG A 48 -10.04 6.44 -8.74
N GLU A 49 -9.09 5.86 -8.05
CA GLU A 49 -8.09 6.62 -7.32
C GLU A 49 -7.01 5.61 -6.93
N TRP A 50 -6.27 5.09 -7.92
CA TRP A 50 -4.89 4.76 -7.63
C TRP A 50 -4.21 6.09 -7.29
N SER A 51 -4.29 6.48 -6.02
CA SER A 51 -3.84 7.79 -5.58
C SER A 51 -2.33 7.86 -5.71
N LYS A 52 -1.80 9.04 -6.04
CA LYS A 52 -0.36 9.32 -6.13
C LYS A 52 0.42 8.88 -4.88
N GLU A 53 -0.23 8.93 -3.71
CA GLU A 53 0.33 8.49 -2.43
C GLU A 53 0.55 6.98 -2.38
N MET A 54 -0.28 6.21 -3.08
CA MET A 54 -0.15 4.76 -3.18
C MET A 54 0.97 4.39 -4.15
N GLU A 55 1.01 4.96 -5.35
CA GLU A 55 2.16 4.77 -6.26
C GLU A 55 3.48 5.12 -5.56
N SER A 56 3.47 6.17 -4.72
CA SER A 56 4.61 6.54 -3.91
C SER A 56 4.96 5.50 -2.83
N ALA A 57 3.98 4.85 -2.21
CA ALA A 57 4.21 3.78 -1.24
C ALA A 57 4.83 2.52 -1.89
N PHE A 58 4.32 2.09 -3.05
CA PHE A 58 4.91 0.98 -3.82
C PHE A 58 6.31 1.31 -4.31
N ALA A 59 6.51 2.52 -4.86
CA ALA A 59 7.83 2.97 -5.30
C ALA A 59 8.83 3.10 -4.14
N LEU A 60 8.38 3.58 -2.97
CA LEU A 60 9.20 3.63 -1.76
C LEU A 60 9.59 2.22 -1.31
N HIS A 61 8.64 1.29 -1.32
CA HIS A 61 8.90 -0.09 -0.94
C HIS A 61 9.95 -0.74 -1.85
N GLU A 62 9.79 -0.62 -3.17
CA GLU A 62 10.76 -1.14 -4.14
C GLU A 62 12.13 -0.49 -3.97
N LYS A 63 12.19 0.81 -3.69
CA LYS A 63 13.44 1.53 -3.44
C LYS A 63 14.15 1.06 -2.16
N VAL A 64 13.40 0.80 -1.08
CA VAL A 64 13.96 0.47 0.24
C VAL A 64 14.32 -1.01 0.34
N PHE A 65 13.50 -1.91 -0.23
CA PHE A 65 13.64 -3.35 -0.03
C PHE A 65 13.94 -4.15 -1.30
N GLY A 66 13.98 -3.49 -2.46
CA GLY A 66 14.11 -4.10 -3.79
C GLY A 66 12.77 -4.60 -4.34
N SER A 67 12.69 -4.89 -5.64
CA SER A 67 11.50 -5.48 -6.24
C SER A 67 11.15 -6.79 -5.54
N ILE A 68 9.90 -6.92 -5.11
CA ILE A 68 9.36 -8.15 -4.55
C ILE A 68 9.35 -9.18 -5.70
N LYS A 69 10.41 -9.98 -5.83
CA LYS A 69 10.29 -11.28 -6.47
C LYS A 69 9.51 -12.16 -5.48
N LEU A 70 8.19 -12.23 -5.66
CA LEU A 70 7.42 -13.36 -5.15
C LEU A 70 7.95 -14.58 -5.90
N GLU A 71 8.94 -15.25 -5.34
CA GLU A 71 9.28 -16.60 -5.77
C GLU A 71 8.11 -17.49 -5.34
N GLY A 72 7.30 -17.89 -6.31
CA GLY A 72 6.20 -18.83 -6.16
C GLY A 72 6.67 -20.27 -6.00
#